data_AF-A0A0J7IDE6-F1
#
_entry.id   AF-A0A0J7IDE6-F1
#
_cell.length_a   1.000
_cell.length_b   1.000
_cell.length_c   1.000
_cell.angle_alpha   90.00
_cell.angle_beta   90.00
_cell.angle_gamma   90.00
#
_symmetry.space_group_name_H-M   'P 1'
#
loop_
_entity.id
_entity.type
_entity.pdbx_description
1 polymer ?
#
loop_
_entity_poly.entity_id
_entity_poly.type
_entity_poly.pdbx_seq_one_letter_code
_entity_poly.pdbx_strand_id
1 'polypeptide(L)'
;MVIKYRKIGKENLFFIAGYIVFSMIDTFCYFYFKATHRSTEMFYVIGFLVIVFCMYLLYYFQLLYWPVLKKLQLFLLILFVGNIVVMFYIEDDLLHHFSFNMLYINILLLMFSIILFLYQTFNSDKILELNNYLPFWISVSLLILFIGSIPILYFRTTVSEHIYFFILFMLNLISNGILLFGLIRNKAGQT
;
A
#
# COMPACT_ATOMS: atom_id res chain seq x y z
N MET A 1 30.91 13.47 -5.94
CA MET A 1 30.60 12.09 -5.53
C MET A 1 29.33 11.66 -6.25
N VAL A 2 29.47 11.05 -7.44
CA VAL A 2 28.31 10.67 -8.26
C VAL A 2 27.69 9.43 -7.64
N ILE A 3 26.55 9.61 -6.96
CA ILE A 3 25.73 8.51 -6.45
C ILE A 3 25.26 7.72 -7.68
N LYS A 4 25.95 6.62 -8.00
CA LYS A 4 25.48 5.62 -8.96
C LYS A 4 24.20 5.01 -8.38
N TYR A 5 23.05 5.52 -8.80
CA TYR A 5 21.75 4.85 -8.64
C TYR A 5 21.79 3.55 -9.47
N ARG A 6 22.26 2.45 -8.84
CA ARG A 6 22.14 1.11 -9.42
C ARG A 6 20.68 0.67 -9.36
N LYS A 7 20.22 0.10 -10.48
CA LYS A 7 18.82 -0.20 -10.83
C LYS A 7 18.04 -0.80 -9.67
N ILE A 8 17.10 -0.05 -9.11
CA ILE A 8 15.94 -0.67 -8.46
C ILE A 8 15.32 -1.60 -9.51
N GLY A 9 15.20 -2.88 -9.20
CA GLY A 9 14.68 -3.87 -10.14
C GLY A 9 13.32 -3.44 -10.69
N LYS A 10 13.10 -3.66 -12.00
CA LYS A 10 11.88 -3.23 -12.70
C LYS A 10 10.61 -3.79 -12.06
N GLU A 11 10.73 -4.91 -11.36
CA GLU A 11 9.66 -5.53 -10.58
C GLU A 11 9.09 -4.65 -9.46
N ASN A 12 9.83 -3.64 -8.99
CA ASN A 12 9.36 -2.73 -7.93
C ASN A 12 8.68 -1.46 -8.47
N LEU A 13 8.58 -1.30 -9.79
CA LEU A 13 8.07 -0.07 -10.41
C LEU A 13 6.63 0.24 -9.99
N PHE A 14 5.75 -0.75 -9.92
CA PHE A 14 4.36 -0.52 -9.50
C PHE A 14 4.26 -0.05 -8.05
N PHE A 15 5.08 -0.61 -7.15
CA PHE A 15 5.11 -0.15 -5.77
C PHE A 15 5.61 1.31 -5.68
N ILE A 16 6.71 1.63 -6.36
CA ILE A 16 7.27 2.99 -6.34
C ILE A 16 6.29 3.99 -6.95
N ALA A 17 5.66 3.65 -8.07
CA ALA A 17 4.64 4.48 -8.68
C ALA A 17 3.46 4.70 -7.73
N GLY A 18 2.95 3.64 -7.08
CA GLY A 18 1.87 3.75 -6.10
C GLY A 18 2.24 4.63 -4.91
N TYR A 19 3.45 4.48 -4.38
CA TYR A 19 3.95 5.30 -3.29
C TYR A 19 4.07 6.78 -3.69
N ILE A 20 4.65 7.08 -4.85
CA ILE A 20 4.76 8.45 -5.37
C ILE A 20 3.37 9.07 -5.59
N VAL A 21 2.45 8.33 -6.21
CA VAL A 21 1.08 8.79 -6.44
C VAL A 21 0.40 9.10 -5.10
N PHE A 22 0.54 8.22 -4.11
CA PHE A 22 -0.01 8.45 -2.77
C PHE A 22 0.54 9.74 -2.13
N SER A 23 1.87 9.92 -2.12
CA SER A 23 2.50 11.13 -1.58
C SER A 23 2.10 12.40 -2.32
N MET A 24 1.94 12.32 -3.65
CA MET A 24 1.48 13.44 -4.47
C MET A 24 0.03 13.80 -4.16
N ILE A 25 -0.85 12.82 -4.00
CA ILE A 25 -2.25 13.05 -3.60
C ILE A 25 -2.30 13.73 -2.24
N ASP A 26 -1.59 13.22 -1.23
CA ASP A 26 -1.57 13.82 0.11
C ASP A 26 -1.11 15.28 0.07
N THR A 27 0.00 15.54 -0.62
CA THR A 27 0.55 16.89 -0.75
C THR A 27 -0.42 17.81 -1.49
N PHE A 28 -0.99 17.34 -2.60
CA PHE A 28 -1.96 18.09 -3.39
C PHE A 28 -3.23 18.41 -2.60
N CYS A 29 -3.81 17.43 -1.91
CA CYS A 29 -4.99 17.58 -1.08
C CYS A 29 -4.77 18.63 0.01
N TYR A 30 -3.62 18.62 0.68
CA TYR A 30 -3.27 19.63 1.68
C TYR A 30 -3.30 21.06 1.09
N PHE A 31 -2.61 21.29 -0.03
CA PHE A 31 -2.57 22.61 -0.65
C PHE A 31 -3.93 23.03 -1.24
N TYR A 32 -4.64 22.09 -1.86
CA TYR A 32 -5.96 22.33 -2.42
C TYR A 32 -6.97 22.73 -1.34
N PHE A 33 -7.01 22.01 -0.22
CA PHE A 33 -7.87 22.36 0.92
C PHE A 33 -7.50 23.74 1.48
N LYS A 34 -6.21 24.00 1.68
CA LYS A 34 -5.73 25.30 2.19
C LYS A 34 -6.11 26.47 1.26
N ALA A 35 -6.11 26.26 -0.05
CA ALA A 35 -6.43 27.29 -1.03
C ALA A 35 -7.94 27.50 -1.23
N THR A 36 -8.71 26.41 -1.23
CA THR A 36 -10.12 26.43 -1.68
C THR A 36 -11.15 26.18 -0.58
N HIS A 37 -10.72 25.64 0.58
CA HIS A 37 -11.58 25.18 1.68
C HIS A 37 -12.65 24.18 1.25
N ARG A 38 -12.45 23.50 0.10
CA ARG A 38 -13.36 22.47 -0.42
C ARG A 38 -12.91 21.09 0.01
N SER A 39 -13.87 20.16 0.09
CA SER A 39 -13.60 18.74 0.37
C SER A 39 -12.61 18.15 -0.64
N THR A 40 -11.70 17.31 -0.14
CA THR A 40 -10.69 16.57 -0.90
C THR A 40 -11.00 15.08 -1.01
N GLU A 41 -12.18 14.65 -0.54
CA GLU A 41 -12.53 13.23 -0.40
C GLU A 41 -12.50 12.50 -1.73
N MET A 42 -12.96 13.14 -2.82
CA MET A 42 -12.90 12.58 -4.17
C MET A 42 -11.49 12.18 -4.60
N PHE A 43 -10.49 13.00 -4.26
CA PHE A 43 -9.09 12.71 -4.59
C PHE A 43 -8.57 11.52 -3.79
N TYR A 44 -9.00 11.36 -2.54
CA TYR A 44 -8.66 10.20 -1.72
C TYR A 44 -9.36 8.92 -2.19
N VAL A 45 -10.62 9.00 -2.59
CA VAL A 45 -11.37 7.84 -3.08
C VAL A 45 -10.76 7.35 -4.40
N ILE A 46 -10.64 8.23 -5.40
CA ILE A 46 -10.10 7.83 -6.71
C ILE A 46 -8.59 7.55 -6.61
N GLY A 47 -7.86 8.48 -6.02
CA GLY A 47 -6.40 8.40 -5.98
C GLY A 47 -5.90 7.29 -5.07
N PHE A 48 -6.34 7.28 -3.81
CA PHE A 48 -5.86 6.30 -2.85
C PHE A 48 -6.62 4.98 -2.91
N LEU A 49 -7.95 4.97 -2.78
CA LEU A 49 -8.71 3.72 -2.70
C LEU A 49 -8.74 2.95 -4.03
N VAL A 50 -8.72 3.63 -5.17
CA VAL A 50 -8.72 2.97 -6.48
C VAL A 50 -7.30 2.83 -7.05
N ILE A 51 -6.61 3.94 -7.30
CA ILE A 51 -5.34 3.90 -8.06
C ILE A 51 -4.21 3.26 -7.25
N VAL A 52 -3.95 3.73 -6.03
CA VAL A 52 -2.82 3.24 -5.21
C VAL A 52 -2.98 1.77 -4.84
N PHE A 53 -4.17 1.35 -4.37
CA PHE A 53 -4.42 -0.07 -4.08
C PHE A 53 -4.31 -0.95 -5.33
N CYS A 54 -4.80 -0.50 -6.49
CA CYS A 54 -4.62 -1.21 -7.75
C CYS A 54 -3.13 -1.41 -8.08
N MET A 55 -2.32 -0.36 -7.95
CA MET A 55 -0.87 -0.45 -8.17
C MET A 55 -0.20 -1.45 -7.21
N TYR A 56 -0.59 -1.48 -5.93
CA TYR A 56 -0.05 -2.46 -4.98
C TYR A 56 -0.47 -3.90 -5.30
N LEU A 57 -1.72 -4.14 -5.71
CA LEU A 57 -2.16 -5.47 -6.13
C LEU A 57 -1.46 -5.94 -7.42
N LEU A 58 -1.26 -5.04 -8.38
CA LEU A 58 -0.50 -5.31 -9.61
C LEU A 58 0.98 -5.58 -9.33
N TYR A 59 1.56 -4.89 -8.37
CA TYR A 59 2.92 -5.14 -7.89
C TYR A 59 3.07 -6.60 -7.41
N TYR A 60 2.17 -7.09 -6.54
CA TYR A 60 2.21 -8.48 -6.09
C TYR A 60 1.93 -9.49 -7.20
N PHE A 61 1.09 -9.15 -8.19
CA PHE A 61 0.88 -9.99 -9.38
C PHE A 61 2.15 -10.19 -10.21
N GLN A 62 3.00 -9.17 -10.32
CA GLN A 62 4.30 -9.29 -11.01
C GLN A 62 5.31 -10.14 -10.24
N LEU A 63 5.29 -10.09 -8.91
CA LEU A 63 6.23 -10.82 -8.06
C LEU A 63 5.96 -12.33 -7.99
N LEU A 64 4.72 -12.75 -8.25
CA LEU A 64 4.33 -14.16 -8.25
C LEU A 64 4.72 -14.84 -9.56
N TYR A 65 5.50 -15.92 -9.44
CA TYR A 65 5.95 -16.75 -10.56
C TYR A 65 5.34 -18.16 -10.52
N TRP A 66 4.91 -18.66 -9.36
CA TRP A 66 4.16 -19.91 -9.30
C TRP A 66 2.78 -19.77 -9.95
N PRO A 67 2.42 -20.62 -10.93
CA PRO A 67 1.21 -20.44 -11.73
C PRO A 67 -0.06 -20.50 -10.90
N VAL A 68 -0.10 -21.35 -9.86
CA VAL A 68 -1.25 -21.48 -8.96
C VAL A 68 -1.47 -20.19 -8.16
N LEU A 69 -0.41 -19.66 -7.53
CA LEU A 69 -0.50 -18.43 -6.74
C LEU A 69 -0.82 -17.22 -7.62
N LYS A 70 -0.29 -17.19 -8.84
CA LYS A 70 -0.59 -16.12 -9.81
C LYS A 70 -2.05 -16.11 -10.24
N LYS A 71 -2.69 -17.29 -10.40
CA LYS A 71 -4.14 -17.40 -10.63
C LYS A 71 -4.94 -16.90 -9.43
N LEU A 72 -4.52 -17.22 -8.20
CA LEU A 72 -5.16 -16.68 -6.99
C LEU A 72 -5.03 -15.16 -6.91
N GLN A 73 -3.87 -14.60 -7.25
CA GLN A 73 -3.68 -13.15 -7.30
C GLN A 73 -4.53 -12.48 -8.39
N LEU A 74 -4.69 -13.14 -9.54
CA LEU A 74 -5.61 -12.66 -10.58
C LEU A 74 -7.06 -12.63 -10.07
N PHE A 75 -7.46 -13.65 -9.31
CA PHE A 75 -8.78 -13.66 -8.67
C PHE A 75 -8.93 -12.50 -7.66
N LEU A 76 -7.91 -12.19 -6.86
CA LEU A 76 -7.92 -11.03 -5.97
C LEU A 76 -8.07 -9.69 -6.73
N LEU A 77 -7.41 -9.55 -7.90
CA LEU A 77 -7.60 -8.38 -8.77
C LEU A 77 -9.01 -8.28 -9.32
N ILE A 78 -9.63 -9.40 -9.72
CA ILE A 78 -11.02 -9.42 -10.17
C ILE A 78 -11.96 -9.02 -9.03
N LEU A 79 -11.73 -9.55 -7.82
CA LEU A 79 -12.48 -9.15 -6.63
C LEU A 79 -12.32 -7.68 -6.29
N PHE A 80 -11.13 -7.11 -6.48
CA PHE A 80 -10.89 -5.67 -6.29
C PHE A 80 -11.73 -4.82 -7.24
N VAL A 81 -11.76 -5.17 -8.54
CA VAL A 81 -12.61 -4.48 -9.52
C VAL A 81 -14.09 -4.67 -9.17
N GLY A 82 -14.50 -5.89 -8.81
CA GLY A 82 -15.85 -6.18 -8.35
C GLY A 82 -16.25 -5.35 -7.12
N ASN A 83 -15.35 -5.20 -6.14
CA ASN A 83 -15.55 -4.36 -4.97
C ASN A 83 -15.83 -2.90 -5.35
N ILE A 84 -15.01 -2.32 -6.23
CA ILE A 84 -15.24 -0.95 -6.72
C ILE A 84 -16.66 -0.83 -7.31
N VAL A 85 -17.03 -1.73 -8.21
CA VAL A 85 -18.36 -1.71 -8.86
C VAL A 85 -19.47 -1.83 -7.82
N VAL A 86 -19.38 -2.77 -6.90
CA VAL A 86 -20.37 -2.99 -5.83
C VAL A 86 -20.49 -1.75 -4.93
N MET A 87 -19.38 -1.12 -4.56
CA MET A 87 -19.39 0.07 -3.71
C MET A 87 -20.05 1.27 -4.41
N PHE A 88 -19.88 1.42 -5.73
CA PHE A 88 -20.62 2.43 -6.51
C PHE A 88 -22.13 2.18 -6.56
N TYR A 89 -22.60 0.94 -6.37
CA TYR A 89 -24.03 0.63 -6.31
C TYR A 89 -24.62 0.74 -4.89
N ILE A 90 -23.82 0.48 -3.85
CA ILE A 90 -24.28 0.48 -2.45
C ILE A 90 -24.19 1.86 -1.82
N GLU A 91 -23.16 2.64 -2.12
CA GLU A 91 -22.97 3.96 -1.52
C GLU A 91 -23.50 5.06 -2.43
N ASP A 92 -24.54 5.76 -1.96
CA ASP A 92 -25.25 6.81 -2.71
C ASP A 92 -24.34 7.98 -3.15
N ASP A 93 -23.18 8.17 -2.51
CA ASP A 93 -22.20 9.19 -2.90
C ASP A 93 -20.74 8.83 -2.55
N LEU A 94 -20.27 7.69 -3.08
CA LEU A 94 -18.90 7.17 -2.86
C LEU A 94 -17.79 8.19 -3.17
N LEU A 95 -18.01 9.11 -4.12
CA LEU A 95 -16.98 10.07 -4.52
C LEU A 95 -16.86 11.26 -3.57
N HIS A 96 -17.90 11.58 -2.81
CA HIS A 96 -17.86 12.69 -1.85
C HIS A 96 -17.75 12.22 -0.40
N HIS A 97 -17.79 10.90 -0.15
CA HIS A 97 -17.63 10.30 1.16
C HIS A 97 -16.54 9.23 1.15
N PHE A 98 -15.55 9.35 2.04
CA PHE A 98 -14.53 8.31 2.18
C PHE A 98 -15.09 7.02 2.80
N SER A 99 -15.22 5.96 1.98
CA SER A 99 -15.73 4.66 2.42
C SER A 99 -14.70 3.85 3.21
N PHE A 100 -14.94 3.71 4.51
CA PHE A 100 -14.15 2.81 5.36
C PHE A 100 -14.39 1.33 5.03
N ASN A 101 -15.57 0.98 4.53
CA ASN A 101 -15.88 -0.39 4.09
C ASN A 101 -15.02 -0.77 2.88
N MET A 102 -14.94 0.12 1.88
CA MET A 102 -14.08 -0.06 0.72
C MET A 102 -12.61 -0.16 1.13
N LEU A 103 -12.14 0.72 2.01
CA LEU A 103 -10.78 0.66 2.55
C LEU A 103 -10.49 -0.68 3.23
N TYR A 104 -11.40 -1.16 4.09
CA TYR A 104 -11.23 -2.41 4.83
C TYR A 104 -11.12 -3.62 3.89
N ILE A 105 -12.00 -3.73 2.89
CA ILE A 105 -11.93 -4.80 1.89
C ILE A 105 -10.63 -4.70 1.09
N ASN A 106 -10.22 -3.49 0.69
CA ASN A 106 -8.96 -3.28 -0.03
C ASN A 106 -7.74 -3.70 0.79
N ILE A 107 -7.73 -3.39 2.09
CA ILE A 107 -6.70 -3.86 3.03
C ILE A 107 -6.69 -5.39 3.07
N LEU A 108 -7.85 -6.05 3.23
CA LEU A 108 -7.93 -7.51 3.25
C LEU A 108 -7.40 -8.14 1.95
N LEU A 109 -7.76 -7.61 0.79
CA LEU A 109 -7.26 -8.10 -0.50
C LEU A 109 -5.74 -7.97 -0.60
N LEU A 110 -5.21 -6.80 -0.21
CA LEU A 110 -3.76 -6.56 -0.19
C LEU A 110 -3.03 -7.49 0.79
N MET A 111 -3.62 -7.72 1.96
CA MET A 111 -3.12 -8.66 2.97
C MET A 111 -3.01 -10.08 2.40
N PHE A 112 -4.04 -10.57 1.71
CA PHE A 112 -3.99 -11.85 1.03
C PHE A 112 -2.91 -11.89 -0.06
N SER A 113 -2.75 -10.83 -0.86
CA SER A 113 -1.68 -10.72 -1.85
C SER A 113 -0.28 -10.83 -1.23
N ILE A 114 -0.07 -10.16 -0.09
CA ILE A 114 1.19 -10.23 0.65
C ILE A 114 1.43 -11.66 1.16
N ILE A 115 0.41 -12.31 1.72
CA ILE A 115 0.51 -13.70 2.21
C ILE A 115 0.89 -14.66 1.09
N LEU A 116 0.25 -14.56 -0.09
CA LEU A 116 0.60 -15.39 -1.25
C LEU A 116 2.07 -15.20 -1.65
N PHE A 117 2.53 -13.94 -1.67
CA PHE A 117 3.92 -13.62 -1.99
C PHE A 117 4.91 -14.15 -0.95
N LEU A 118 4.63 -13.99 0.35
CA LEU A 118 5.47 -14.51 1.43
C LEU A 118 5.51 -16.03 1.42
N TYR A 119 4.39 -16.69 1.19
CA TYR A 119 4.30 -18.14 1.06
C TYR A 119 5.20 -18.65 -0.09
N GLN A 120 5.17 -18.00 -1.25
CA GLN A 120 6.07 -18.34 -2.36
C GLN A 120 7.53 -18.11 -1.98
N THR A 121 7.83 -16.98 -1.34
CA THR A 121 9.20 -16.56 -1.01
C THR A 121 9.83 -17.50 0.01
N PHE A 122 9.11 -17.88 1.06
CA PHE A 122 9.60 -18.80 2.09
C PHE A 122 9.76 -20.24 1.59
N ASN A 123 8.97 -20.66 0.61
CA ASN A 123 9.09 -21.98 -0.03
C ASN A 123 10.03 -21.99 -1.25
N SER A 124 10.91 -21.00 -1.37
CA SER A 124 11.85 -20.86 -2.48
C SER A 124 13.26 -20.58 -1.99
N ASP A 125 14.26 -20.77 -2.84
CA ASP A 125 15.66 -20.48 -2.53
C ASP A 125 15.91 -18.99 -2.18
N LYS A 126 14.97 -18.10 -2.51
CA LYS A 126 15.01 -16.68 -2.14
C LYS A 126 14.96 -16.45 -0.62
N ILE A 127 14.58 -17.45 0.17
CA ILE A 127 14.64 -17.37 1.64
C ILE A 127 16.06 -17.11 2.15
N LEU A 128 17.09 -17.54 1.42
CA LEU A 128 18.50 -17.37 1.81
C LEU A 128 18.99 -15.92 1.62
N GLU A 129 18.34 -15.15 0.74
CA GLU A 129 18.70 -13.76 0.42
C GLU A 129 17.69 -12.74 0.99
N LEU A 130 16.80 -13.19 1.87
CA LEU A 130 15.65 -12.42 2.34
C LEU A 130 16.03 -11.08 2.98
N ASN A 131 17.19 -11.03 3.65
CA ASN A 131 17.75 -9.81 4.23
C ASN A 131 18.04 -8.72 3.19
N ASN A 132 18.36 -9.09 1.95
CA ASN A 132 18.69 -8.17 0.87
C ASN A 132 17.54 -8.02 -0.15
N TYR A 133 16.42 -8.73 0.06
CA TYR A 133 15.32 -8.74 -0.89
C TYR A 133 14.31 -7.62 -0.61
N LEU A 134 14.38 -6.52 -1.37
CA LEU A 134 13.52 -5.35 -1.18
C LEU A 134 12.00 -5.65 -1.15
N PRO A 135 11.46 -6.54 -2.01
CA PRO A 135 10.05 -6.92 -1.95
C PRO A 135 9.58 -7.49 -0.61
N PHE A 136 10.47 -8.15 0.14
CA PHE A 136 10.17 -8.60 1.49
C PHE A 136 9.97 -7.41 2.45
N TRP A 137 10.90 -6.46 2.46
CA TRP A 137 10.82 -5.26 3.31
C TRP A 137 9.63 -4.38 2.96
N ILE A 138 9.29 -4.26 1.67
CA ILE A 138 8.06 -3.60 1.20
C ILE A 138 6.83 -4.28 1.81
N SER A 139 6.78 -5.60 1.76
CA SER A 139 5.66 -6.36 2.34
C SER A 139 5.53 -6.14 3.84
N VAL A 140 6.64 -6.23 4.59
CA VAL A 140 6.63 -5.97 6.04
C VAL A 140 6.15 -4.56 6.37
N SER A 141 6.61 -3.56 5.61
CA SER A 141 6.19 -2.17 5.78
C SER A 141 4.69 -1.97 5.52
N LEU A 142 4.16 -2.55 4.44
CA LEU A 142 2.73 -2.46 4.12
C LEU A 142 1.87 -3.22 5.13
N LEU A 143 2.32 -4.39 5.60
CA LEU A 143 1.64 -5.14 6.67
C LEU A 143 1.49 -4.28 7.93
N ILE A 144 2.58 -3.67 8.39
CA ILE A 144 2.56 -2.82 9.58
C ILE A 144 1.65 -1.62 9.37
N LEU A 145 1.79 -0.91 8.25
CA LEU A 145 0.97 0.26 7.96
C LEU A 145 -0.51 -0.07 7.90
N PHE A 146 -0.91 -1.09 7.13
CA PHE A 146 -2.32 -1.36 6.90
C PHE A 146 -2.97 -2.12 8.06
N ILE A 147 -2.33 -3.13 8.64
CA ILE A 147 -2.87 -3.79 9.84
C ILE A 147 -2.93 -2.82 11.01
N GLY A 148 -1.87 -2.04 11.23
CA GLY A 148 -1.82 -1.04 12.28
C GLY A 148 -2.87 0.05 12.11
N SER A 149 -3.27 0.35 10.87
CA SER A 149 -4.31 1.35 10.59
C SER A 149 -5.72 0.86 10.97
N ILE A 150 -6.03 -0.43 10.87
CA ILE A 150 -7.37 -0.98 11.16
C ILE A 150 -7.92 -0.57 12.55
N PRO A 151 -7.21 -0.86 13.66
CA PRO A 151 -7.72 -0.45 14.98
C PRO A 151 -7.75 1.06 15.14
N ILE A 152 -6.82 1.81 14.53
CA ILE A 152 -6.80 3.27 14.60
C ILE A 152 -8.05 3.85 13.94
N LEU A 153 -8.46 3.31 12.80
CA LEU A 153 -9.68 3.70 12.10
C LEU A 153 -10.93 3.48 12.97
N TYR A 154 -10.97 2.38 13.73
CA TYR A 154 -12.06 2.09 14.66
C TYR A 154 -12.11 3.09 15.84
N PHE A 155 -10.96 3.51 16.35
CA PHE A 155 -10.87 4.43 17.50
C PHE A 155 -10.96 5.92 17.16
N ARG A 156 -11.13 6.28 15.87
CA ARG A 156 -11.18 7.67 15.38
C ARG A 156 -12.15 8.55 16.17
N THR A 157 -13.32 8.04 16.53
CA THR A 157 -14.37 8.82 17.23
C THR A 157 -14.27 8.76 18.75
N THR A 158 -13.41 7.88 19.29
CA THR A 158 -13.33 7.57 20.72
C THR A 158 -12.14 8.25 21.39
N VAL A 159 -11.14 8.63 20.61
CA VAL A 159 -9.87 9.20 21.08
C VAL A 159 -9.74 10.64 20.59
N SER A 160 -9.03 11.49 21.33
CA SER A 160 -8.82 12.88 20.92
C SER A 160 -8.10 12.96 19.58
N GLU A 161 -8.44 13.98 18.79
CA GLU A 161 -7.90 14.20 17.44
C GLU A 161 -6.35 14.26 17.43
N HIS A 162 -5.75 14.93 18.42
CA HIS A 162 -4.30 15.00 18.56
C HIS A 162 -3.65 13.63 18.76
N ILE A 163 -4.24 12.77 19.60
CA ILE A 163 -3.72 11.42 19.84
C ILE A 163 -3.93 10.56 18.59
N TYR A 164 -5.09 10.67 17.94
CA TYR A 164 -5.37 9.97 16.68
C TYR A 164 -4.31 10.26 15.61
N PHE A 165 -4.03 11.52 15.34
CA PHE A 165 -3.01 11.91 14.36
C PHE A 165 -1.58 11.56 14.80
N PHE A 166 -1.28 11.62 16.09
CA PHE A 166 0.03 11.20 16.60
C PHE A 166 0.28 9.71 16.37
N ILE A 167 -0.72 8.85 16.61
CA ILE A 167 -0.60 7.40 16.37
C ILE A 167 -0.45 7.12 14.87
N LEU A 168 -1.24 7.78 14.01
CA LEU A 168 -1.09 7.67 12.56
C LEU A 168 0.31 8.09 12.09
N PHE A 169 0.83 9.21 12.61
CA PHE A 169 2.18 9.66 12.32
C PHE A 169 3.24 8.64 12.73
N MET A 170 3.15 8.11 13.95
CA MET A 170 4.08 7.08 14.43
C MET A 170 4.04 5.81 13.57
N LEU A 171 2.84 5.38 13.17
CA LEU A 171 2.68 4.22 12.31
C LEU A 171 3.32 4.45 10.93
N ASN A 172 3.11 5.62 10.35
CA ASN A 172 3.68 6.03 9.07
C ASN A 172 5.22 6.14 9.17
N LEU A 173 5.74 6.71 10.27
CA LEU A 173 7.17 6.82 10.54
C LEU A 173 7.84 5.44 10.64
N ILE A 174 7.23 4.50 11.37
CA ILE A 174 7.72 3.12 11.50
C ILE A 174 7.71 2.43 10.14
N SER A 175 6.59 2.52 9.41
CA SER A 175 6.43 1.91 8.08
C SER A 175 7.48 2.43 7.09
N ASN A 176 7.71 3.74 7.03
CA ASN A 176 8.75 4.33 6.17
C ASN A 176 10.17 4.01 6.66
N GLY A 177 10.40 3.93 7.96
CA GLY A 177 11.66 3.50 8.54
C GLY A 177 12.05 2.09 8.07
N ILE A 178 11.09 1.17 8.02
CA ILE A 178 11.29 -0.19 7.50
C ILE A 178 11.62 -0.19 6.01
N LEU A 179 10.96 0.65 5.20
CA LEU A 179 11.28 0.79 3.77
C LEU A 179 12.69 1.33 3.57
N LEU A 180 13.08 2.38 4.31
CA LEU A 180 14.43 2.94 4.25
C LEU A 180 15.48 1.90 4.65
N PHE A 181 15.22 1.14 5.71
CA PHE A 181 16.09 0.05 6.14
C PHE A 181 16.24 -1.01 5.04
N GLY A 182 15.13 -1.44 4.43
CA GLY A 182 15.13 -2.39 3.33
C GLY A 182 15.88 -1.90 2.10
N LEU A 183 15.78 -0.62 1.76
CA LEU A 183 16.52 0.01 0.67
C LEU A 183 18.03 0.04 0.96
N ILE A 184 18.44 0.39 2.18
CA ILE A 184 19.86 0.41 2.58
C ILE A 184 20.44 -1.01 2.55
N ARG A 185 19.72 -2.01 3.08
CA ARG A 185 20.12 -3.42 3.10
C ARG A 185 20.25 -4.00 1.69
N ASN A 186 19.27 -3.80 0.82
CA ASN A 186 19.32 -4.24 -0.57
C ASN A 186 20.55 -3.68 -1.30
N LYS A 187 20.94 -2.43 -1.02
CA LYS A 187 22.13 -1.81 -1.58
C LYS A 187 23.44 -2.44 -1.07
N ALA A 188 23.49 -2.89 0.18
CA ALA A 188 24.67 -3.50 0.80
C ALA A 188 24.90 -4.96 0.35
N GLY A 189 23.86 -5.67 -0.09
CA GLY A 189 23.96 -7.04 -0.59
C GLY A 189 24.48 -7.19 -2.02
N GLN A 190 24.66 -6.08 -2.76
CA GLN A 190 25.10 -6.06 -4.16
C GLN A 190 26.53 -5.52 -4.35
N THR A 191 27.29 -5.43 -3.26
CA THR A 191 28.72 -5.07 -3.20
C THR A 191 29.53 -6.26 -2.75
#